data_AF-A0A2E5AZ10-F1
#
_entry.id   AF-A0A2E5AZ10-F1
#
_cell.length_a   1.000
_cell.length_b   1.000
_cell.length_c   1.000
_cell.angle_alpha   90.00
_cell.angle_beta   90.00
_cell.angle_gamma   90.00
#
_symmetry.space_group_name_H-M   'P 1'
#
loop_
_entity.id
_entity.type
_entity.pdbx_description
1 polymer ?
#
loop_
_entity_poly.entity_id
_entity_poly.type
_entity_poly.pdbx_seq_one_letter_code
_entity_poly.pdbx_strand_id
1 'polypeptide(L)'
;MNIIFKFKPSKKALLPQKKAFKNRKNMKNLLLFSTLLLTTAGAFAQLTVKPTSGGADSYLYVNDEVVFVTQEINLTRNGTANNQEASIYLRNNGQLIQAGTISNNSGNGQLSVQQNTPETNAWAYYYWCSPVTHPAAVPGNRSFGVQHLYEPQPGVSSTAAQQAATTTGRDGTTSPMTISTRWLYTHRFPGTEAQGNYQRMNGNNAAPAGYGFIMKGVGLTAPGGDQIYDFRGRPNSGTFTIPVDTGLMTLAGNPYPSAMDLNELFYDLPENAALGTFWYYDEDRT
;
A
#
# COMPACT_ATOMS: atom_id res chain seq x y z
N MET A 1 68.21 23.72 57.07
CA MET A 1 68.53 22.67 58.07
C MET A 1 68.19 21.33 57.44
N ASN A 2 69.19 20.62 56.91
CA ASN A 2 69.02 19.33 56.25
C ASN A 2 69.07 18.21 57.31
N ILE A 3 68.06 17.34 57.34
CA ILE A 3 68.16 16.05 58.02
C ILE A 3 67.71 14.96 57.05
N ILE A 4 68.66 14.09 56.71
CA ILE A 4 68.51 12.90 55.89
C ILE A 4 68.08 11.75 56.80
N PHE A 5 67.08 10.95 56.39
CA PHE A 5 66.90 9.60 56.92
C PHE A 5 66.85 8.59 55.77
N LYS A 6 67.85 7.70 55.74
CA LYS A 6 67.86 6.46 54.96
C LYS A 6 67.11 5.38 55.73
N PHE A 7 66.24 4.63 55.08
CA PHE A 7 65.72 3.35 55.60
C PHE A 7 66.08 2.18 54.68
N LYS A 8 66.57 1.10 55.32
CA LYS A 8 67.00 -0.18 54.76
C LYS A 8 65.79 -1.13 54.70
N PRO A 9 65.61 -1.98 53.66
CA PRO A 9 64.42 -2.81 53.54
C PRO A 9 64.53 -4.09 54.38
N SER A 10 63.43 -4.56 54.95
CA SER A 10 63.35 -5.91 55.54
C SER A 10 61.95 -6.51 55.49
N LYS A 11 61.90 -7.64 54.77
CA LYS A 11 61.01 -8.81 54.84
C LYS A 11 59.51 -8.66 54.48
N LYS A 12 59.17 -9.37 53.39
CA LYS A 12 57.83 -9.76 52.93
C LYS A 12 56.98 -10.35 54.06
N ALA A 13 55.79 -9.78 54.28
CA ALA A 13 54.71 -10.42 55.00
C ALA A 13 53.77 -11.12 53.99
N LEU A 14 53.62 -12.45 54.12
CA LEU A 14 52.57 -13.20 53.44
C LEU A 14 51.22 -12.93 54.12
N LEU A 15 50.23 -12.45 53.37
CA LEU A 15 48.83 -12.40 53.78
C LEU A 15 48.14 -13.74 53.46
N PRO A 16 47.26 -14.25 54.35
CA PRO A 16 46.60 -15.54 54.15
C PRO A 16 45.55 -15.48 53.04
N GLN A 17 45.52 -16.57 52.25
CA GLN A 17 44.65 -16.84 51.13
C GLN A 17 43.15 -16.62 51.45
N LYS A 18 42.52 -15.67 50.76
CA LYS A 18 41.04 -15.61 50.66
C LYS A 18 40.56 -16.87 49.93
N LYS A 19 39.84 -17.75 50.64
CA LYS A 19 38.99 -18.77 50.01
C LYS A 19 37.90 -18.04 49.21
N ALA A 20 38.12 -17.85 47.92
CA ALA A 20 37.08 -17.40 46.99
C ALA A 20 36.07 -18.54 46.80
N PHE A 21 34.81 -18.24 47.09
CA PHE A 21 33.67 -19.14 46.98
C PHE A 21 33.61 -19.79 45.60
N LYS A 22 33.67 -21.12 45.58
CA LYS A 22 33.59 -21.97 44.39
C LYS A 22 32.11 -22.13 44.01
N ASN A 23 31.57 -21.21 43.21
CA ASN A 23 30.20 -21.36 42.65
C ASN A 23 30.11 -21.05 41.14
N ARG A 24 31.20 -21.27 40.40
CA ARG A 24 31.26 -21.08 38.93
C ARG A 24 30.31 -21.99 38.14
N LYS A 25 29.79 -23.08 38.72
CA LYS A 25 28.92 -24.03 38.00
C LYS A 25 27.48 -23.52 37.87
N ASN A 26 26.98 -22.74 38.84
CA ASN A 26 25.61 -22.22 38.84
C ASN A 26 25.46 -20.91 38.05
N MET A 27 26.53 -20.11 37.94
CA MET A 27 26.53 -18.88 37.11
C MET A 27 26.51 -19.16 35.61
N LYS A 28 27.07 -20.28 35.14
CA LYS A 28 27.08 -20.61 33.71
C LYS A 28 25.68 -20.91 33.18
N ASN A 29 24.87 -21.60 33.97
CA ASN A 29 23.49 -21.89 33.58
C ASN A 29 22.61 -20.64 33.68
N LEU A 30 22.85 -19.77 34.66
CA LEU A 30 22.13 -18.49 34.78
C LEU A 30 22.43 -17.55 33.58
N LEU A 31 23.69 -17.48 33.15
CA LEU A 31 24.10 -16.73 31.95
C LEU A 31 23.44 -17.28 30.68
N LEU A 32 23.39 -18.62 30.53
CA LEU A 32 22.77 -19.27 29.38
C LEU A 32 21.26 -19.00 29.29
N PHE A 33 20.56 -19.05 30.44
CA PHE A 33 19.15 -18.71 30.52
C PHE A 33 18.89 -17.22 30.25
N SER A 34 19.74 -16.31 30.73
CA SER A 34 19.62 -14.88 30.42
C SER A 34 19.89 -14.58 28.94
N THR A 35 20.85 -15.25 28.29
CA THR A 35 21.08 -15.08 26.85
C THR A 35 19.93 -15.61 26.00
N LEU A 36 19.25 -16.67 26.45
CA LEU A 36 18.09 -17.24 25.75
C LEU A 36 16.84 -16.36 25.90
N LEU A 37 16.67 -15.72 27.07
CA LEU A 37 15.58 -14.76 27.34
C LEU A 37 15.77 -13.42 26.60
N LEU A 38 17.01 -13.03 26.31
CA LEU A 38 17.33 -11.85 25.49
C LEU A 38 17.23 -12.10 23.98
N THR A 39 17.07 -13.36 23.54
CA THR A 39 16.89 -13.73 22.13
C THR A 39 15.45 -14.02 21.73
N THR A 40 14.48 -13.83 22.63
CA THR A 40 13.07 -13.83 22.22
C THR A 40 12.77 -12.53 21.48
N ALA A 41 13.17 -12.46 20.21
CA ALA A 41 12.57 -11.55 19.27
C ALA A 41 11.09 -11.92 19.24
N GLY A 42 10.25 -11.12 19.90
CA GLY A 42 8.82 -11.21 19.72
C GLY A 42 8.54 -11.03 18.23
N ALA A 43 8.14 -12.10 17.55
CA ALA A 43 7.56 -11.99 16.23
C ALA A 43 6.15 -11.42 16.44
N PHE A 44 6.03 -10.09 16.42
CA PHE A 44 4.73 -9.47 16.23
C PHE A 44 4.26 -9.89 14.84
N ALA A 45 3.06 -10.48 14.75
CA ALA A 45 2.51 -10.93 13.48
C ALA A 45 2.28 -9.70 12.57
N GLN A 46 3.17 -9.53 11.59
CA GLN A 46 3.19 -8.50 10.56
C GLN A 46 3.28 -9.21 9.20
N LEU A 47 2.53 -8.77 8.17
CA LEU A 47 2.78 -9.26 6.81
C LEU A 47 3.93 -8.44 6.21
N THR A 48 5.07 -9.08 6.01
CA THR A 48 6.22 -8.47 5.32
C THR A 48 6.54 -9.24 4.05
N VAL A 49 6.64 -8.53 2.92
CA VAL A 49 7.11 -9.10 1.65
C VAL A 49 8.26 -8.26 1.14
N LYS A 50 9.42 -8.88 0.97
CA LYS A 50 10.65 -8.23 0.53
C LYS A 50 11.54 -9.20 -0.26
N PRO A 51 12.42 -8.70 -1.14
CA PRO A 51 13.44 -9.52 -1.77
C PRO A 51 14.24 -10.32 -0.75
N THR A 52 14.78 -11.45 -1.20
CA THR A 52 15.73 -12.24 -0.41
C THR A 52 16.99 -11.42 -0.09
N SER A 53 17.79 -11.85 0.89
CA SER A 53 19.07 -11.19 1.21
C SER A 53 20.06 -11.20 0.03
N GLY A 54 19.91 -12.14 -0.92
CA GLY A 54 20.69 -12.20 -2.15
C GLY A 54 20.15 -11.32 -3.28
N GLY A 55 19.09 -10.53 -3.03
CA GLY A 55 18.49 -9.65 -4.03
C GLY A 55 17.54 -10.33 -5.01
N ALA A 56 17.27 -11.63 -4.86
CA ALA A 56 16.25 -12.32 -5.65
C ALA A 56 14.85 -11.83 -5.26
N ASP A 57 13.99 -11.65 -6.26
CA ASP A 57 12.61 -11.19 -6.09
C ASP A 57 11.80 -12.15 -5.23
N SER A 58 10.84 -11.61 -4.47
CA SER A 58 9.90 -12.40 -3.69
C SER A 58 8.55 -11.70 -3.65
N TYR A 59 7.49 -12.44 -3.94
CA TYR A 59 6.14 -11.88 -4.03
C TYR A 59 5.10 -12.90 -3.58
N LEU A 60 3.93 -12.38 -3.18
CA LEU A 60 2.73 -13.18 -2.96
C LEU A 60 1.84 -13.08 -4.19
N TYR A 61 1.44 -14.23 -4.76
CA TYR A 61 0.48 -14.28 -5.87
C TYR A 61 -0.84 -14.85 -5.36
N VAL A 62 -1.86 -14.00 -5.29
CA VAL A 62 -3.18 -14.32 -4.77
C VAL A 62 -4.14 -14.42 -5.94
N ASN A 63 -4.69 -15.60 -6.18
CA ASN A 63 -5.55 -15.89 -7.32
C ASN A 63 -6.85 -16.51 -6.84
N ASP A 64 -7.95 -15.77 -6.95
CA ASP A 64 -9.28 -16.19 -6.48
C ASP A 64 -9.28 -16.63 -5.01
N GLU A 65 -8.51 -15.92 -4.19
CA GLU A 65 -8.31 -16.22 -2.78
C GLU A 65 -8.29 -14.94 -1.94
N VAL A 66 -8.53 -15.10 -0.63
CA VAL A 66 -8.51 -13.99 0.32
C VAL A 66 -7.28 -14.08 1.22
N VAL A 67 -6.50 -13.00 1.25
CA VAL A 67 -5.44 -12.81 2.24
C VAL A 67 -5.97 -11.89 3.33
N PHE A 68 -5.98 -12.38 4.56
CA PHE A 68 -6.38 -11.61 5.74
C PHE A 68 -5.16 -11.24 6.60
N VAL A 69 -5.04 -9.96 6.96
CA VAL A 69 -3.97 -9.43 7.80
C VAL A 69 -4.55 -8.64 8.95
N THR A 70 -4.13 -8.90 10.19
CA THR A 70 -4.68 -8.22 11.37
C THR A 70 -3.97 -6.91 11.73
N GLN A 71 -2.73 -6.74 11.26
CA GLN A 71 -1.81 -5.66 11.62
C GLN A 71 -1.28 -4.97 10.36
N GLU A 72 -0.19 -4.20 10.47
CA GLU A 72 0.40 -3.50 9.35
C GLU A 72 1.03 -4.43 8.30
N ILE A 73 1.08 -3.93 7.07
CA ILE A 73 1.74 -4.56 5.92
C ILE A 73 2.99 -3.76 5.57
N ASN A 74 4.13 -4.44 5.46
CA ASN A 74 5.41 -3.82 5.08
C ASN A 74 5.93 -4.42 3.77
N LEU A 75 5.94 -3.62 2.71
CA LEU A 75 6.32 -4.06 1.38
C LEU A 75 7.65 -3.43 0.96
N THR A 76 8.59 -4.26 0.50
CA THR A 76 9.81 -3.81 -0.18
C THR A 76 9.72 -4.13 -1.65
N ARG A 77 10.05 -3.15 -2.50
CA ARG A 77 9.99 -3.29 -3.96
C ARG A 77 11.01 -4.34 -4.43
N ASN A 78 10.58 -5.20 -5.36
CA ASN A 78 11.43 -6.14 -6.06
C ASN A 78 12.22 -5.46 -7.19
N GLY A 79 13.12 -6.19 -7.84
CA GLY A 79 13.81 -5.74 -9.04
C GLY A 79 12.86 -5.61 -10.25
N THR A 80 13.29 -4.85 -11.25
CA THR A 80 12.52 -4.63 -12.49
C THR A 80 12.76 -5.69 -13.57
N ALA A 81 13.82 -6.49 -13.44
CA ALA A 81 14.29 -7.36 -14.52
C ALA A 81 13.36 -8.54 -14.83
N ASN A 82 12.60 -9.04 -13.84
CA ASN A 82 11.83 -10.27 -13.96
C ASN A 82 10.32 -10.06 -14.06
N ASN A 83 9.86 -8.83 -14.29
CA ASN A 83 8.43 -8.48 -14.32
C ASN A 83 7.70 -8.80 -13.00
N GLN A 84 8.43 -8.77 -11.87
CA GLN A 84 7.95 -9.18 -10.53
C GLN A 84 8.06 -8.03 -9.51
N GLU A 85 8.04 -6.79 -10.01
CA GLU A 85 8.29 -5.58 -9.24
C GLU A 85 7.35 -5.39 -8.03
N ALA A 86 6.08 -5.80 -8.15
CA ALA A 86 5.12 -5.72 -7.08
C ALA A 86 5.37 -6.84 -6.06
N SER A 87 5.15 -6.53 -4.78
CA SER A 87 5.33 -7.45 -3.67
C SER A 87 4.12 -8.37 -3.50
N ILE A 88 2.93 -7.93 -3.91
CA ILE A 88 1.70 -8.73 -3.85
C ILE A 88 0.93 -8.52 -5.16
N TYR A 89 0.39 -9.60 -5.72
CA TYR A 89 -0.43 -9.60 -6.93
C TYR A 89 -1.80 -10.18 -6.62
N LEU A 90 -2.86 -9.42 -6.85
CA LEU A 90 -4.25 -9.88 -6.78
C LEU A 90 -4.76 -10.16 -8.20
N ARG A 91 -5.21 -11.37 -8.46
CA ARG A 91 -5.71 -11.83 -9.76
C ARG A 91 -7.02 -12.58 -9.59
N ASN A 92 -7.88 -12.51 -10.59
CA ASN A 92 -9.13 -13.27 -10.66
C ASN A 92 -9.94 -13.22 -9.35
N ASN A 93 -10.38 -12.04 -8.94
CA ASN A 93 -11.08 -11.81 -7.66
C ASN A 93 -10.27 -12.03 -6.38
N GLY A 94 -8.94 -12.20 -6.47
CA GLY A 94 -8.08 -12.22 -5.30
C GLY A 94 -8.24 -10.94 -4.45
N GLN A 95 -8.24 -11.08 -3.14
CA GLN A 95 -8.52 -9.97 -2.21
C GLN A 95 -7.46 -9.88 -1.12
N LEU A 96 -7.24 -8.66 -0.66
CA LEU A 96 -6.51 -8.37 0.56
C LEU A 96 -7.45 -7.65 1.52
N ILE A 97 -7.72 -8.29 2.66
CA ILE A 97 -8.51 -7.73 3.75
C ILE A 97 -7.56 -7.45 4.92
N GLN A 98 -7.58 -6.22 5.40
CA GLN A 98 -6.77 -5.81 6.54
C GLN A 98 -7.65 -5.28 7.65
N ALA A 99 -7.47 -5.82 8.85
CA ALA A 99 -8.17 -5.33 10.04
C ALA A 99 -7.54 -4.04 10.57
N GLY A 100 -8.28 -3.36 11.46
CA GLY A 100 -7.85 -2.15 12.13
C GLY A 100 -8.38 -0.87 11.48
N THR A 101 -8.41 0.20 12.27
CA THR A 101 -9.02 1.49 11.89
C THR A 101 -7.99 2.52 11.44
N ILE A 102 -6.69 2.22 11.53
CA ILE A 102 -5.59 3.12 11.15
C ILE A 102 -4.65 2.38 10.19
N SER A 103 -4.35 3.01 9.05
CA SER A 103 -3.32 2.50 8.14
C SER A 103 -1.93 2.82 8.69
N ASN A 104 -1.21 1.77 9.09
CA ASN A 104 0.21 1.80 9.42
C ASN A 104 1.07 1.11 8.35
N ASN A 105 0.49 0.84 7.18
CA ASN A 105 1.20 0.19 6.08
C ASN A 105 2.41 1.01 5.63
N SER A 106 3.53 0.35 5.40
CA SER A 106 4.83 1.01 5.19
C SER A 106 5.64 0.36 4.07
N GLY A 107 6.79 0.97 3.78
CA GLY A 107 7.72 0.48 2.75
C GLY A 107 7.43 1.04 1.35
N ASN A 108 8.32 0.71 0.41
CA ASN A 108 8.33 1.23 -0.96
C ASN A 108 7.85 0.20 -2.01
N GLY A 109 7.49 -1.01 -1.59
CA GLY A 109 6.90 -2.02 -2.45
C GLY A 109 5.46 -1.70 -2.83
N GLN A 110 4.88 -2.57 -3.67
CA GLN A 110 3.57 -2.35 -4.28
C GLN A 110 2.69 -3.60 -4.18
N LEU A 111 1.41 -3.41 -3.88
CA LEU A 111 0.32 -4.28 -4.24
C LEU A 111 -0.10 -3.96 -5.69
N SER A 112 -0.35 -4.99 -6.49
CA SER A 112 -0.89 -4.93 -7.85
C SER A 112 -2.33 -5.45 -7.85
N VAL A 113 -3.27 -4.61 -8.30
CA VAL A 113 -4.70 -4.95 -8.40
C VAL A 113 -5.18 -4.65 -9.82
N GLN A 114 -5.64 -5.67 -10.55
CA GLN A 114 -6.20 -5.48 -11.88
C GLN A 114 -7.68 -5.10 -11.80
N GLN A 115 -8.07 -4.08 -12.55
CA GLN A 115 -9.46 -3.66 -12.75
C GLN A 115 -9.73 -3.50 -14.26
N ASN A 116 -10.98 -3.70 -14.69
CA ASN A 116 -11.37 -3.67 -16.09
C ASN A 116 -12.42 -2.59 -16.35
N THR A 117 -12.33 -1.92 -17.49
CA THR A 117 -13.47 -1.20 -18.09
C THR A 117 -14.00 -2.02 -19.26
N PRO A 118 -15.24 -2.52 -19.19
CA PRO A 118 -15.89 -3.09 -20.35
C PRO A 118 -16.14 -1.96 -21.37
N GLU A 119 -15.68 -2.17 -22.60
CA GLU A 119 -15.75 -1.22 -23.71
C GLU A 119 -15.10 0.14 -23.42
N THR A 120 -13.79 0.28 -23.66
CA THR A 120 -13.10 1.58 -23.58
C THR A 120 -13.30 2.42 -24.85
N ASN A 121 -13.37 3.75 -24.72
CA ASN A 121 -13.26 4.66 -25.86
C ASN A 121 -12.79 6.07 -25.44
N ALA A 122 -12.33 6.87 -26.40
CA ALA A 122 -11.88 8.24 -26.20
C ALA A 122 -13.03 9.26 -26.26
N TRP A 123 -14.25 8.92 -25.87
CA TRP A 123 -15.37 9.86 -25.78
C TRP A 123 -16.14 9.75 -24.45
N ALA A 124 -15.94 8.68 -23.68
CA ALA A 124 -16.56 8.46 -22.38
C ALA A 124 -15.62 8.73 -21.19
N TYR A 125 -16.23 9.03 -20.04
CA TYR A 125 -15.56 9.06 -18.73
C TYR A 125 -15.84 7.80 -17.93
N TYR A 126 -14.81 7.33 -17.23
CA TYR A 126 -14.88 6.18 -16.34
C TYR A 126 -14.62 6.64 -14.91
N TYR A 127 -15.37 6.06 -13.99
CA TYR A 127 -15.31 6.36 -12.57
C TYR A 127 -14.46 5.31 -11.87
N TRP A 128 -13.52 5.77 -11.06
CA TRP A 128 -12.54 4.93 -10.39
C TRP A 128 -12.43 5.30 -8.93
N CYS A 129 -12.12 4.32 -8.09
CA CYS A 129 -11.55 4.55 -6.78
C CYS A 129 -10.37 3.62 -6.62
N SER A 130 -9.24 4.15 -6.13
CA SER A 130 -8.01 3.36 -6.07
C SER A 130 -7.96 2.50 -4.81
N PRO A 131 -7.70 1.19 -4.93
CA PRO A 131 -7.45 0.31 -3.78
C PRO A 131 -6.08 0.53 -3.13
N VAL A 132 -5.23 1.32 -3.79
CA VAL A 132 -3.86 1.59 -3.38
C VAL A 132 -3.57 3.09 -3.35
N THR A 133 -2.56 3.47 -2.59
CA THR A 133 -1.96 4.80 -2.62
C THR A 133 -0.58 4.76 -3.24
N HIS A 134 -0.03 5.91 -3.65
CA HIS A 134 1.39 6.00 -4.00
C HIS A 134 2.29 5.49 -2.84
N PRO A 135 3.30 4.65 -3.11
CA PRO A 135 4.24 4.19 -2.08
C PRO A 135 5.20 5.33 -1.68
N ALA A 136 5.67 5.31 -0.42
CA ALA A 136 6.64 6.26 0.13
C ALA A 136 7.35 5.65 1.35
N ALA A 137 8.49 6.18 1.82
CA ALA A 137 9.09 5.66 3.06
C ALA A 137 8.17 5.86 4.29
N VAL A 138 7.43 6.97 4.32
CA VAL A 138 6.51 7.32 5.41
C VAL A 138 5.28 6.40 5.36
N PRO A 139 4.89 5.76 6.49
CA PRO A 139 3.69 4.92 6.58
C PRO A 139 2.37 5.65 6.30
N GLY A 140 1.31 4.86 6.09
CA GLY A 140 -0.07 5.33 6.00
C GLY A 140 -0.59 5.56 4.58
N ASN A 141 -1.89 5.88 4.49
CA ASN A 141 -2.58 6.20 3.26
C ASN A 141 -2.16 7.58 2.74
N ARG A 142 -2.09 7.72 1.40
CA ARG A 142 -1.78 8.98 0.72
C ARG A 142 -2.70 9.10 -0.50
N SER A 143 -2.45 10.10 -1.34
CA SER A 143 -3.22 10.29 -2.57
C SER A 143 -2.74 9.37 -3.70
N PHE A 144 -3.67 8.79 -4.44
CA PHE A 144 -3.40 8.11 -5.70
C PHE A 144 -3.23 9.12 -6.86
N GLY A 145 -2.54 8.70 -7.91
CA GLY A 145 -2.39 9.44 -9.16
C GLY A 145 -2.12 8.51 -10.33
N VAL A 146 -2.31 9.02 -11.55
CA VAL A 146 -2.23 8.25 -12.81
C VAL A 146 -0.91 7.52 -13.02
N GLN A 147 0.18 7.99 -12.39
CA GLN A 147 1.49 7.34 -12.43
C GLN A 147 1.48 5.95 -11.78
N HIS A 148 0.45 5.59 -11.04
CA HIS A 148 0.28 4.29 -10.41
C HIS A 148 -0.62 3.34 -11.21
N LEU A 149 -0.95 3.71 -12.46
CA LEU A 149 -1.61 2.83 -13.42
C LEU A 149 -0.59 2.20 -14.36
N TYR A 150 -0.77 0.91 -14.58
CA TYR A 150 0.08 0.09 -15.44
C TYR A 150 -0.79 -0.64 -16.46
N GLU A 151 -0.23 -0.87 -17.64
CA GLU A 151 -0.74 -1.73 -18.70
C GLU A 151 -0.27 -3.17 -18.46
N PRO A 152 -1.17 -4.11 -18.11
CA PRO A 152 -0.82 -5.53 -18.01
C PRO A 152 -0.25 -6.06 -19.33
N GLN A 153 0.75 -6.94 -19.24
CA GLN A 153 1.38 -7.60 -20.38
C GLN A 153 1.19 -9.12 -20.28
N PRO A 154 -0.05 -9.65 -20.40
CA PRO A 154 -0.36 -11.06 -20.17
C PRO A 154 0.36 -12.01 -21.14
N GLY A 155 0.78 -11.52 -22.32
CA GLY A 155 1.60 -12.29 -23.26
C GLY A 155 3.04 -12.52 -22.79
N VAL A 156 3.49 -11.84 -21.73
CA VAL A 156 4.84 -11.99 -21.14
C VAL A 156 4.77 -12.83 -19.87
N SER A 157 3.94 -12.43 -18.89
CA SER A 157 3.62 -13.20 -17.69
C SER A 157 2.38 -12.63 -16.98
N SER A 158 1.82 -13.35 -16.01
CA SER A 158 0.69 -12.87 -15.19
C SER A 158 1.04 -11.70 -14.25
N THR A 159 2.33 -11.44 -14.03
CA THR A 159 2.85 -10.36 -13.18
C THR A 159 3.38 -9.17 -13.99
N ALA A 160 3.60 -9.37 -15.29
CA ALA A 160 4.14 -8.35 -16.18
C ALA A 160 3.15 -7.22 -16.41
N ALA A 161 3.65 -6.00 -16.26
CA ALA A 161 2.96 -4.79 -16.68
C ALA A 161 3.98 -3.69 -16.95
N GLN A 162 3.63 -2.78 -17.84
CA GLN A 162 4.38 -1.56 -18.12
C GLN A 162 3.66 -0.38 -17.48
N GLN A 163 4.38 0.56 -16.88
CA GLN A 163 3.75 1.78 -16.37
C GLN A 163 3.07 2.53 -17.53
N ALA A 164 1.81 2.93 -17.35
CA ALA A 164 1.07 3.63 -18.40
C ALA A 164 1.74 4.98 -18.68
N ALA A 165 1.92 5.31 -19.96
CA ALA A 165 2.41 6.61 -20.36
C ALA A 165 1.32 7.68 -20.15
N THR A 166 1.71 8.94 -20.07
CA THR A 166 0.77 10.06 -19.96
C THR A 166 0.97 11.07 -21.07
N THR A 167 -0.12 11.67 -21.55
CA THR A 167 -0.10 12.76 -22.53
C THR A 167 -0.95 13.94 -22.07
N THR A 168 -0.55 15.16 -22.42
CA THR A 168 -1.37 16.37 -22.27
C THR A 168 -2.34 16.58 -23.43
N GLY A 169 -2.22 15.75 -24.48
CA GLY A 169 -3.16 15.68 -25.60
C GLY A 169 -4.56 15.25 -25.18
N ARG A 170 -5.51 15.29 -26.11
CA ARG A 170 -6.92 14.99 -25.82
C ARG A 170 -7.20 13.52 -25.63
N ASP A 171 -6.45 12.65 -26.29
CA ASP A 171 -6.81 11.24 -26.44
C ASP A 171 -5.64 10.35 -26.06
N GLY A 172 -5.99 9.21 -25.45
CA GLY A 172 -5.07 8.16 -25.06
C GLY A 172 -5.12 6.97 -26.04
N THR A 173 -4.13 6.10 -25.95
CA THR A 173 -4.01 4.87 -26.76
C THR A 173 -4.15 3.63 -25.87
N THR A 174 -4.63 2.52 -26.43
CA THR A 174 -4.83 1.25 -25.71
C THR A 174 -3.53 0.45 -25.59
N SER A 175 -2.71 0.39 -26.65
CA SER A 175 -1.45 -0.37 -26.70
C SER A 175 -0.41 0.30 -27.62
N PRO A 176 0.75 0.76 -27.11
CA PRO A 176 1.06 0.91 -25.69
C PRO A 176 0.07 1.89 -25.04
N MET A 177 -0.27 1.64 -23.78
CA MET A 177 -1.26 2.43 -23.05
C MET A 177 -0.73 3.84 -22.79
N THR A 178 -1.48 4.83 -23.25
CA THR A 178 -1.24 6.24 -22.92
C THR A 178 -2.53 6.85 -22.39
N ILE A 179 -2.46 7.55 -21.25
CA ILE A 179 -3.60 8.18 -20.59
C ILE A 179 -3.52 9.70 -20.74
N SER A 180 -4.64 10.33 -21.12
CA SER A 180 -4.72 11.80 -21.19
C SER A 180 -4.88 12.41 -19.81
N THR A 181 -3.91 13.22 -19.36
CA THR A 181 -4.00 13.97 -18.10
C THR A 181 -4.93 15.18 -18.21
N ARG A 182 -5.41 15.51 -19.41
CA ARG A 182 -6.34 16.62 -19.65
C ARG A 182 -7.72 16.34 -19.05
N TRP A 183 -8.06 15.06 -18.95
CA TRP A 183 -9.38 14.55 -18.60
C TRP A 183 -9.34 13.67 -17.35
N LEU A 184 -8.57 14.12 -16.35
CA LEU A 184 -8.40 13.44 -15.07
C LEU A 184 -8.79 14.39 -13.94
N TYR A 185 -9.87 14.05 -13.22
CA TYR A 185 -10.44 14.90 -12.16
C TYR A 185 -10.87 14.07 -10.96
N THR A 186 -10.92 14.70 -9.80
CA THR A 186 -11.58 14.17 -8.59
C THR A 186 -12.65 15.16 -8.15
N HIS A 187 -13.63 14.70 -7.35
CA HIS A 187 -14.67 15.54 -6.77
C HIS A 187 -14.81 15.19 -5.29
N ARG A 188 -13.87 15.69 -4.49
CA ARG A 188 -13.68 15.25 -3.10
C ARG A 188 -14.32 16.15 -2.04
N PHE A 189 -14.99 17.21 -2.47
CA PHE A 189 -15.67 18.16 -1.59
C PHE A 189 -17.14 18.21 -2.00
N PRO A 190 -18.08 18.15 -1.05
CA PRO A 190 -19.50 18.28 -1.36
C PRO A 190 -19.77 19.48 -2.27
N GLY A 191 -20.36 19.21 -3.44
CA GLY A 191 -20.63 20.21 -4.47
C GLY A 191 -21.73 19.76 -5.45
N THR A 192 -21.93 20.52 -6.52
CA THR A 192 -22.84 20.16 -7.62
C THR A 192 -22.06 19.56 -8.80
N GLU A 193 -22.75 19.13 -9.86
CA GLU A 193 -22.14 18.63 -11.11
C GLU A 193 -21.43 19.73 -11.93
N ALA A 194 -21.45 20.98 -11.46
CA ALA A 194 -20.76 22.05 -12.14
C ALA A 194 -19.27 21.74 -12.25
N GLN A 195 -18.71 21.94 -13.45
CA GLN A 195 -17.29 21.69 -13.74
C GLN A 195 -16.33 22.33 -12.70
N GLY A 196 -16.69 23.50 -12.15
CA GLY A 196 -15.90 24.20 -11.14
C GLY A 196 -15.73 23.45 -9.82
N ASN A 197 -16.59 22.47 -9.53
CA ASN A 197 -16.50 21.63 -8.32
C ASN A 197 -15.58 20.42 -8.50
N TYR A 198 -15.18 20.09 -9.73
CA TYR A 198 -14.20 19.06 -10.02
C TYR A 198 -12.78 19.62 -9.92
N GLN A 199 -11.90 18.92 -9.19
CA GLN A 199 -10.48 19.28 -9.09
C GLN A 199 -9.67 18.51 -10.13
N ARG A 200 -8.90 19.23 -10.96
CA ARG A 200 -7.95 18.61 -11.89
C ARG A 200 -6.85 17.85 -11.15
N MET A 201 -6.66 16.59 -11.51
CA MET A 201 -5.53 15.80 -11.03
C MET A 201 -4.28 16.01 -11.89
N ASN A 202 -4.44 16.24 -13.19
CA ASN A 202 -3.36 16.28 -14.17
C ASN A 202 -2.47 15.02 -14.04
N GLY A 203 -1.15 15.18 -13.88
CA GLY A 203 -0.21 14.08 -13.60
C GLY A 203 0.12 13.89 -12.12
N ASN A 204 -0.59 14.56 -11.21
CA ASN A 204 -0.26 14.56 -9.77
C ASN A 204 -0.95 13.43 -9.01
N ASN A 205 -0.40 13.10 -7.84
CA ASN A 205 -1.06 12.27 -6.84
C ASN A 205 -2.10 13.10 -6.08
N ALA A 206 -3.33 13.14 -6.58
CA ALA A 206 -4.35 14.11 -6.18
C ALA A 206 -5.68 13.51 -5.67
N ALA A 207 -5.93 12.20 -5.87
CA ALA A 207 -7.12 11.51 -5.39
C ALA A 207 -6.83 10.86 -4.03
N PRO A 208 -7.26 11.42 -2.88
CA PRO A 208 -7.02 10.80 -1.58
C PRO A 208 -7.77 9.47 -1.47
N ALA A 209 -7.24 8.53 -0.69
CA ALA A 209 -7.91 7.25 -0.45
C ALA A 209 -9.35 7.46 0.07
N GLY A 210 -10.29 6.69 -0.47
CA GLY A 210 -11.73 6.80 -0.22
C GLY A 210 -12.47 7.70 -1.22
N TYR A 211 -11.77 8.66 -1.83
CA TYR A 211 -12.34 9.49 -2.89
C TYR A 211 -12.10 8.86 -4.25
N GLY A 212 -13.07 9.04 -5.14
CA GLY A 212 -12.95 8.60 -6.51
C GLY A 212 -12.29 9.65 -7.41
N PHE A 213 -12.01 9.22 -8.64
CA PHE A 213 -11.60 10.07 -9.73
C PHE A 213 -12.25 9.62 -11.03
N ILE A 214 -12.46 10.58 -11.92
CA ILE A 214 -12.88 10.31 -13.29
C ILE A 214 -11.70 10.39 -14.22
N MET A 215 -11.67 9.50 -15.20
CA MET A 215 -10.65 9.44 -16.24
C MET A 215 -11.32 9.15 -17.57
N LYS A 216 -10.95 9.91 -18.61
CA LYS A 216 -11.35 9.59 -19.97
C LYS A 216 -10.79 8.24 -20.41
N GLY A 217 -11.60 7.44 -21.10
CA GLY A 217 -11.15 6.17 -21.67
C GLY A 217 -10.04 6.33 -22.71
N VAL A 218 -9.44 5.20 -23.07
CA VAL A 218 -8.37 5.10 -24.08
C VAL A 218 -8.89 4.45 -25.35
N GLY A 219 -8.23 4.72 -26.48
CA GLY A 219 -8.56 4.11 -27.78
C GLY A 219 -9.58 4.91 -28.59
N LEU A 220 -9.42 4.89 -29.91
CA LEU A 220 -10.22 5.68 -30.86
C LEU A 220 -11.33 4.87 -31.54
N THR A 221 -11.68 3.72 -30.98
CA THR A 221 -12.76 2.84 -31.47
C THR A 221 -13.93 2.93 -30.50
N ALA A 222 -15.15 3.02 -31.01
CA ALA A 222 -16.38 3.10 -30.21
C ALA A 222 -17.46 2.14 -30.79
N PRO A 223 -17.96 1.18 -30.00
CA PRO A 223 -17.38 0.73 -28.74
C PRO A 223 -16.00 0.10 -28.99
N GLY A 224 -15.02 0.40 -28.13
CA GLY A 224 -13.76 -0.34 -28.12
C GLY A 224 -13.90 -1.67 -27.37
N GLY A 225 -12.80 -2.42 -27.29
CA GLY A 225 -12.76 -3.64 -26.46
C GLY A 225 -12.61 -3.33 -24.97
N ASP A 226 -12.54 -4.37 -24.16
CA ASP A 226 -12.21 -4.28 -22.75
C ASP A 226 -10.80 -3.72 -22.54
N GLN A 227 -10.64 -2.89 -21.52
CA GLN A 227 -9.34 -2.34 -21.12
C GLN A 227 -9.07 -2.65 -19.65
N ILE A 228 -8.00 -3.42 -19.43
CA ILE A 228 -7.52 -3.75 -18.10
C ILE A 228 -6.47 -2.72 -17.68
N TYR A 229 -6.58 -2.24 -16.45
CA TYR A 229 -5.63 -1.39 -15.75
C TYR A 229 -5.09 -2.13 -14.53
N ASP A 230 -3.78 -2.07 -14.29
CA ASP A 230 -3.14 -2.59 -13.09
C ASP A 230 -2.77 -1.45 -12.15
N PHE A 231 -3.52 -1.31 -11.06
CA PHE A 231 -3.28 -0.34 -10.00
C PHE A 231 -2.13 -0.84 -9.12
N ARG A 232 -1.02 -0.09 -9.09
CA ARG A 232 0.18 -0.47 -8.33
C ARG A 232 0.58 0.57 -7.29
N GLY A 233 0.53 0.17 -6.02
CA GLY A 233 0.85 1.06 -4.91
C GLY A 233 0.79 0.38 -3.55
N ARG A 234 0.89 1.14 -2.47
CA ARG A 234 0.68 0.59 -1.13
C ARG A 234 -0.81 0.32 -0.89
N PRO A 235 -1.21 -0.83 -0.33
CA PRO A 235 -2.61 -1.09 -0.01
C PRO A 235 -3.16 -0.05 0.98
N ASN A 236 -4.32 0.51 0.63
CA ASN A 236 -5.09 1.34 1.53
C ASN A 236 -5.73 0.48 2.63
N SER A 237 -5.81 1.02 3.85
CA SER A 237 -6.48 0.36 4.97
C SER A 237 -6.96 1.37 6.02
N GLY A 238 -7.61 0.90 7.09
CA GLY A 238 -8.15 1.76 8.13
C GLY A 238 -9.48 2.39 7.76
N THR A 239 -10.00 3.23 8.65
CA THR A 239 -11.30 3.89 8.50
C THR A 239 -11.17 5.15 7.64
N PHE A 240 -12.10 5.33 6.69
CA PHE A 240 -12.18 6.52 5.84
C PHE A 240 -13.43 7.34 6.19
N THR A 241 -13.26 8.63 6.42
CA THR A 241 -14.36 9.57 6.62
C THR A 241 -14.54 10.40 5.36
N ILE A 242 -15.69 10.23 4.71
CA ILE A 242 -16.05 10.93 3.47
C ILE A 242 -17.23 11.86 3.77
N PRO A 243 -17.02 13.20 3.76
CA PRO A 243 -18.10 14.15 3.95
C PRO A 243 -19.12 14.08 2.82
N VAL A 244 -20.39 14.11 3.20
CA VAL A 244 -21.55 14.29 2.33
C VAL A 244 -22.38 15.45 2.86
N ASP A 245 -23.14 16.10 1.99
CA ASP A 245 -24.00 17.22 2.38
C ASP A 245 -25.32 17.19 1.60
N THR A 246 -26.34 17.85 2.13
CA THR A 246 -27.71 17.79 1.62
C THR A 246 -27.78 18.38 0.21
N GLY A 247 -28.22 17.58 -0.75
CA GLY A 247 -28.37 18.00 -2.15
C GLY A 247 -27.04 18.21 -2.88
N LEU A 248 -25.92 17.80 -2.29
CA LEU A 248 -24.58 17.86 -2.89
C LEU A 248 -24.06 16.44 -3.14
N MET A 249 -23.10 16.33 -4.06
CA MET A 249 -22.38 15.10 -4.38
C MET A 249 -20.95 15.15 -3.86
N THR A 250 -20.44 13.97 -3.52
CA THR A 250 -19.03 13.69 -3.32
C THR A 250 -18.71 12.44 -4.13
N LEU A 251 -17.68 12.48 -4.97
CA LEU A 251 -17.20 11.31 -5.69
C LEU A 251 -16.37 10.43 -4.75
N ALA A 252 -16.93 9.30 -4.37
CA ALA A 252 -16.33 8.30 -3.51
C ALA A 252 -16.47 6.90 -4.11
N GLY A 253 -15.68 5.96 -3.61
CA GLY A 253 -15.79 4.56 -4.00
C GLY A 253 -15.07 3.66 -3.00
N ASN A 254 -14.98 2.37 -3.32
CA ASN A 254 -14.31 1.40 -2.46
C ASN A 254 -12.78 1.64 -2.47
N PRO A 255 -12.17 2.05 -1.34
CA PRO A 255 -10.74 2.30 -1.27
C PRO A 255 -9.93 1.06 -0.96
N TYR A 256 -10.56 -0.08 -0.68
CA TYR A 256 -9.88 -1.28 -0.20
C TYR A 256 -9.52 -2.22 -1.36
N PRO A 257 -8.42 -2.98 -1.26
CA PRO A 257 -8.05 -4.03 -2.21
C PRO A 257 -8.88 -5.32 -2.02
N SER A 258 -10.17 -5.18 -1.73
CA SER A 258 -11.13 -6.25 -1.50
C SER A 258 -12.53 -5.80 -1.93
N ALA A 259 -13.46 -6.73 -2.09
CA ALA A 259 -14.85 -6.40 -2.34
C ALA A 259 -15.47 -5.72 -1.10
N MET A 260 -16.43 -4.83 -1.33
CA MET A 260 -17.19 -4.14 -0.29
C MET A 260 -18.62 -4.65 -0.31
N ASP A 261 -19.15 -5.02 0.86
CA ASP A 261 -20.57 -5.35 0.99
C ASP A 261 -21.38 -4.05 1.07
N LEU A 262 -22.19 -3.82 0.04
CA LEU A 262 -23.01 -2.61 -0.05
C LEU A 262 -24.26 -2.66 0.83
N ASN A 263 -24.74 -3.86 1.20
CA ASN A 263 -25.83 -3.98 2.17
C ASN A 263 -25.33 -3.59 3.56
N GLU A 264 -24.16 -4.10 3.94
CA GLU A 264 -23.54 -3.73 5.22
C GLU A 264 -23.25 -2.22 5.25
N LEU A 265 -22.68 -1.68 4.17
CA LEU A 265 -22.39 -0.25 4.04
C LEU A 265 -23.63 0.64 4.22
N PHE A 266 -24.78 0.21 3.67
CA PHE A 266 -25.99 1.02 3.58
C PHE A 266 -26.97 0.82 4.75
N TYR A 267 -27.20 -0.42 5.16
CA TYR A 267 -28.23 -0.76 6.14
C TYR A 267 -27.68 -0.98 7.55
N ASP A 268 -26.46 -1.51 7.68
CA ASP A 268 -26.00 -2.09 8.94
C ASP A 268 -25.02 -1.19 9.71
N LEU A 269 -24.48 -0.14 9.09
CA LEU A 269 -23.57 0.82 9.73
C LEU A 269 -24.32 2.09 10.20
N PRO A 270 -24.51 2.29 11.52
CA PRO A 270 -25.21 3.47 12.05
C PRO A 270 -24.54 4.80 11.67
N GLU A 271 -23.22 4.81 11.49
CA GLU A 271 -22.44 5.96 11.05
C GLU A 271 -22.85 6.45 9.65
N ASN A 272 -23.45 5.55 8.85
CA ASN A 272 -23.92 5.81 7.50
C ASN A 272 -25.44 6.02 7.40
N ALA A 273 -26.16 6.14 8.52
CA ALA A 273 -27.61 6.27 8.54
C ALA A 273 -28.17 7.49 7.76
N ALA A 274 -27.31 8.45 7.41
CA ALA A 274 -27.66 9.59 6.56
C ALA A 274 -27.70 9.26 5.06
N LEU A 275 -27.18 8.11 4.63
CA LEU A 275 -27.22 7.68 3.23
C LEU A 275 -28.64 7.28 2.84
N GLY A 276 -29.20 7.96 1.84
CA GLY A 276 -30.55 7.66 1.34
C GLY A 276 -30.57 6.82 0.07
N THR A 277 -29.55 6.91 -0.79
CA THR A 277 -29.50 6.22 -2.09
C THR A 277 -28.07 6.16 -2.61
N PHE A 278 -27.71 5.09 -3.31
CA PHE A 278 -26.51 5.03 -4.16
C PHE A 278 -26.87 5.24 -5.62
N TRP A 279 -26.12 6.11 -6.28
CA TRP A 279 -26.20 6.32 -7.73
C TRP A 279 -25.04 5.59 -8.39
N TYR A 280 -25.35 4.77 -9.38
CA TYR A 280 -24.34 4.19 -10.27
C TYR A 280 -24.32 5.02 -11.55
N TYR A 281 -23.13 5.44 -11.97
CA TYR A 281 -22.99 6.05 -13.27
C TYR A 281 -22.99 4.95 -14.34
N ASP A 282 -23.83 5.12 -15.34
CA ASP A 282 -23.78 4.35 -16.57
C ASP A 282 -23.94 5.31 -17.76
N GLU A 283 -23.18 5.05 -18.82
CA GLU A 283 -23.17 5.84 -20.05
C GLU A 283 -23.19 4.86 -21.21
N ASP A 284 -24.06 5.12 -22.19
CA ASP A 284 -24.12 4.35 -23.43
C ASP A 284 -22.79 4.52 -24.19
N ARG A 285 -22.19 3.40 -24.58
CA ARG A 285 -20.83 3.32 -25.14
C ARG A 285 -20.83 3.06 -26.65
N THR A 286 -22.03 3.06 -27.26
CA THR A 286 -22.26 2.78 -28.69
C THR A 286 -22.29 4.02 -29.58
#